data_AF-A0A447TTB8-F1
#
_entry.id   AF-A0A447TTB8-F1
#
_cell.length_a   1.000
_cell.length_b   1.000
_cell.length_c   1.000
_cell.angle_alpha   90.00
_cell.angle_beta   90.00
_cell.angle_gamma   90.00
#
_symmetry.space_group_name_H-M   'P 1'
#
loop_
_entity.id
_entity.type
_entity.pdbx_description
1 polymer ?
#
loop_
_entity_poly.entity_id
_entity_poly.type
_entity_poly.pdbx_seq_one_letter_code
_entity_poly.pdbx_strand_id
1 'polypeptide(L)' 'MGFWTCLPLAGLVSAAAGFLLGFPVLRLRGDYLAIVTLGFGEIVRILLLNNTEITGGPNGISQIPKTDAVWSGV' A
#
# COMPACT_ATOMS: atom_id res chain seq x y z
N MET A 1 3.54 -25.43 -1.85
CA MET A 1 3.56 -24.78 -3.18
C MET A 1 5.01 -24.66 -3.62
N GLY A 2 5.38 -25.19 -4.79
CA GLY A 2 6.75 -25.11 -5.30
C GLY A 2 7.03 -23.75 -5.93
N PHE A 3 8.30 -23.31 -5.90
CA PHE A 3 8.77 -22.04 -6.47
C PHE A 3 8.27 -21.80 -7.91
N TRP A 4 8.39 -22.83 -8.75
CA TRP A 4 8.00 -22.79 -10.16
C TRP A 4 6.50 -22.56 -10.39
N THR A 5 5.65 -22.89 -9.42
CA THR A 5 4.19 -22.65 -9.49
C THR A 5 3.83 -21.27 -8.92
N CYS A 6 4.55 -20.82 -7.89
CA CYS A 6 4.36 -19.49 -7.31
C CYS A 6 4.75 -18.37 -8.30
N LEU A 7 5.76 -18.59 -9.13
CA LEU A 7 6.26 -17.61 -10.11
C LEU A 7 5.17 -17.12 -11.09
N PRO A 8 4.50 -17.99 -11.88
CA PRO A 8 3.43 -17.55 -12.77
C PRO A 8 2.18 -17.09 -11.99
N LEU A 9 1.89 -17.69 -10.84
CA LEU A 9 0.72 -17.33 -10.03
C LEU A 9 0.83 -15.89 -9.50
N ALA A 10 1.99 -15.51 -8.97
CA ALA A 10 2.25 -14.15 -8.52
C ALA A 10 2.17 -13.15 -9.68
N GLY A 11 2.70 -13.51 -10.85
CA GLY A 11 2.57 -12.71 -12.07
C GLY A 11 1.11 -12.49 -12.49
N LEU A 12 0.30 -13.55 -12.47
CA LEU A 12 -1.13 -13.49 -12.80
C LEU A 12 -1.91 -12.62 -11.81
N VAL A 13 -1.67 -12.78 -10.51
CA VAL A 13 -2.33 -11.99 -9.47
C VAL A 13 -1.95 -10.52 -9.58
N SER A 14 -0.65 -10.23 -9.79
CA SER A 14 -0.17 -8.86 -10.00
C SER A 14 -0.75 -8.23 -11.26
N ALA A 15 -0.78 -8.98 -12.37
CA ALA A 15 -1.38 -8.53 -13.62
C ALA A 15 -2.88 -8.27 -13.48
N ALA A 16 -3.61 -9.12 -12.77
CA ALA A 16 -5.03 -8.92 -12.50
C ALA A 16 -5.29 -7.66 -11.66
N ALA A 17 -4.51 -7.46 -10.60
CA ALA A 17 -4.59 -6.26 -9.76
C ALA A 17 -4.27 -4.98 -10.57
N GLY A 18 -3.20 -5.00 -11.35
CA GLY A 18 -2.82 -3.90 -12.23
C GLY A 18 -3.83 -3.63 -13.33
N PHE A 19 -4.45 -4.66 -13.90
CA PHE A 19 -5.47 -4.51 -14.93
C PHE A 19 -6.75 -3.90 -14.37
N LEU A 20 -7.22 -4.35 -13.21
CA LEU A 20 -8.40 -3.78 -12.55
C LEU A 20 -8.22 -2.30 -12.23
N LEU A 21 -7.02 -1.89 -11.80
CA LEU A 21 -6.72 -0.50 -11.46
C LEU A 21 -6.39 0.36 -12.69
N GLY A 22 -5.72 -0.20 -13.70
CA GLY A 22 -5.29 0.53 -14.90
C GLY A 22 -6.39 0.72 -15.94
N PHE A 23 -7.33 -0.23 -16.03
CA PHE A 23 -8.46 -0.16 -16.96
C PHE A 23 -9.33 1.10 -16.82
N PRO A 24 -9.71 1.57 -15.61
CA PRO A 24 -10.46 2.83 -15.47
C PRO A 24 -9.63 4.07 -15.84
N VAL A 25 -8.31 4.08 -15.58
CA VAL A 25 -7.42 5.21 -15.91
C VAL A 25 -7.33 5.45 -17.42
N LEU A 26 -7.26 4.37 -18.21
CA LEU A 26 -7.16 4.46 -19.68
C LEU A 26 -8.37 5.13 -20.34
N ARG A 27 -9.51 5.24 -19.63
CA ARG A 27 -10.75 5.87 -20.13
C ARG A 27 -10.85 7.37 -19.85
N LEU A 28 -9.90 7.96 -19.12
CA LEU A 28 -9.88 9.40 -18.80
C LEU A 28 -8.94 10.13 -19.79
N ARG A 29 -9.37 11.28 -20.31
CA ARG A 29 -8.56 12.14 -21.20
C ARG A 29 -8.58 13.59 -20.72
N GLY A 30 -7.50 14.33 -21.00
CA GLY A 30 -7.38 15.75 -20.68
C GLY A 30 -7.19 15.99 -19.18
N ASP A 31 -8.01 16.86 -18.59
CA ASP A 31 -7.94 17.28 -17.18
C ASP A 31 -8.33 16.20 -16.17
N TYR A 32 -9.17 15.25 -16.57
CA TYR A 32 -9.64 14.21 -15.65
C TYR A 32 -8.53 13.24 -15.23
N LEU A 33 -7.49 13.07 -16.06
CA LEU A 33 -6.32 12.25 -15.72
C LEU A 33 -5.50 12.90 -14.60
N ALA A 34 -5.37 14.22 -14.61
CA ALA A 34 -4.66 14.95 -13.56
C ALA A 34 -5.39 14.82 -12.21
N ILE A 35 -6.71 15.00 -12.21
CA ILE A 35 -7.55 14.86 -11.01
C ILE A 35 -7.48 13.44 -10.46
N VAL A 36 -7.51 12.40 -11.30
CA VAL A 36 -7.47 11.00 -10.84
C VAL A 36 -6.13 10.64 -10.22
N THR A 37 -5.04 11.23 -10.69
CA THR A 37 -3.70 11.01 -10.14
C THR A 37 -3.59 11.58 -8.73
N LEU A 38 -4.13 12.79 -8.51
CA LEU A 38 -4.22 13.38 -7.17
C LEU A 38 -5.16 12.56 -6.27
N GLY A 39 -6.34 12.19 -6.76
CA GLY A 39 -7.31 11.40 -6.01
C GLY A 39 -6.77 10.02 -5.63
N PHE A 40 -6.05 9.34 -6.53
CA PHE A 40 -5.43 8.04 -6.26
C PHE A 40 -4.41 8.14 -5.12
N GLY A 41 -3.57 9.17 -5.10
CA GLY A 41 -2.63 9.42 -4.01
C GLY A 41 -3.33 9.62 -2.66
N GLU A 42 -4.42 10.38 -2.64
CA GLU A 42 -5.19 10.61 -1.40
C GLU A 42 -5.93 9.34 -0.94
N ILE A 43 -6.50 8.56 -1.87
CA ILE A 43 -7.14 7.27 -1.55
C ILE A 43 -6.13 6.31 -0.94
N VAL A 44 -4.92 6.19 -1.50
CA VAL A 44 -3.85 5.35 -0.95
C VAL A 44 -3.47 5.83 0.45
N ARG A 45 -3.32 7.14 0.67
CA ARG A 45 -3.05 7.71 1.99
C ARG A 45 -4.13 7.36 3.01
N ILE A 46 -5.39 7.55 2.66
CA ILE A 46 -6.53 7.20 3.54
C ILE A 46 -6.56 5.70 3.80
N LEU A 47 -6.33 4.87 2.78
CA LEU A 47 -6.27 3.42 2.90
C LEU A 47 -5.16 3.00 3.89
N LEU A 48 -3.97 3.60 3.81
CA LEU A 48 -2.87 3.32 4.73
C LEU A 48 -3.18 3.75 6.17
N LEU A 49 -3.89 4.87 6.34
CA LEU A 49 -4.30 5.37 7.66
C LEU A 49 -5.44 4.54 8.26
N ASN A 50 -6.38 4.09 7.42
CA ASN A 50 -7.55 3.32 7.83
C ASN A 50 -7.23 1.85 8.07
N ASN A 51 -6.19 1.32 7.41
CA ASN A 51 -5.73 -0.06 7.59
C ASN A 51 -4.94 -0.22 8.91
N THR A 52 -5.59 0.13 10.02
CA THR A 52 -5.03 0.05 11.39
C THR A 52 -4.69 -1.38 11.79
N GLU A 53 -5.34 -2.38 11.19
CA GLU A 53 -5.17 -3.79 11.53
C GLU A 53 -3.90 -4.41 10.95
N ILE A 54 -3.42 -3.96 9.77
CA ILE A 54 -2.25 -4.54 9.09
C ILE A 54 -1.02 -3.61 9.17
N THR A 55 -1.19 -2.29 9.08
CA THR A 55 -0.07 -1.31 9.12
C THR A 55 0.03 -0.52 10.43
N GLY A 56 -0.96 -0.61 11.32
CA GLY A 56 -1.03 0.19 12.55
C GLY A 56 -1.53 1.64 12.35
N GLY A 57 -1.98 1.98 11.14
CA GLY A 57 -2.57 3.28 10.81
C GLY A 57 -1.60 4.46 11.03
N PRO A 58 -2.06 5.65 11.46
CA PRO A 58 -1.19 6.82 11.69
C PRO A 58 -0.13 6.64 12.78
N ASN A 59 -0.33 5.68 13.69
CA ASN A 59 0.62 5.38 14.76
C ASN A 59 1.71 4.39 14.34
N GLY A 60 1.62 3.82 13.14
CA GLY A 60 2.49 2.72 12.69
C GLY A 60 2.39 1.49 13.61
N ILE A 61 3.30 0.52 13.43
CA ILE A 61 3.49 -0.59 14.36
C ILE A 61 3.78 -0.06 15.77
N SER A 62 2.74 0.02 16.61
CA SER A 62 2.73 0.63 17.94
C SER A 62 3.43 -0.23 19.03
N GLN A 63 4.45 -0.98 18.63
CA GLN A 63 5.30 -1.84 19.47
C GLN A 63 6.79 -1.66 19.13
N ILE A 64 7.21 -0.53 18.55
CA ILE A 64 8.63 -0.19 18.54
C ILE A 64 9.00 0.14 19.99
N PRO A 65 9.88 -0.64 20.64
CA PRO A 65 10.40 -0.28 21.94
C PRO A 65 11.05 1.07 21.77
N LYS A 66 10.54 2.08 22.46
CA LYS A 66 11.30 3.30 22.63
C LYS A 66 12.58 2.87 23.34
N THR A 67 13.73 3.26 22.81
CA THR A 67 15.02 3.11 23.51
C THR A 67 15.00 4.12 24.67
N ASP A 68 14.15 3.89 25.66
CA ASP A 68 14.24 4.54 26.96
C ASP A 68 15.48 3.96 27.64
N ALA A 69 16.58 4.69 27.52
CA ALA A 69 17.50 4.91 28.62
C ALA A 69 17.92 3.65 29.44
N VAL A 70 18.47 2.63 28.78
CA VAL A 70 19.36 1.67 29.48
C VAL A 70 20.67 2.36 29.92
N TRP A 71 20.90 3.62 29.53
CA TRP A 71 21.96 4.48 30.05
C TRP A 71 21.42 5.48 31.09
N SER A 72 20.77 4.99 32.14
CA SER A 72 20.52 5.78 33.36
C SER A 72 20.57 4.87 34.59
N GLY A 73 21.77 4.64 35.12
CA GLY A 73 21.95 4.36 36.54
C GLY A 73 22.27 2.93 37.00
N VAL A 74 22.84 2.06 36.16
CA VAL A 74 23.67 0.91 36.61
C VAL A 74 24.89 0.78 35.71
#